data_AF-A0A1F2S7N7-F1
#
_entry.id   AF-A0A1F2S7N7-F1
#
_cell.length_a   1.000
_cell.length_b   1.000
_cell.length_c   1.000
_cell.angle_alpha   90.00
_cell.angle_beta   90.00
_cell.angle_gamma   90.00
#
_symmetry.space_group_name_H-M   'P 1'
#
loop_
_entity.id
_entity.type
_entity.pdbx_description
1 polymer ?
#
loop_
_entity_poly.entity_id
_entity_poly.type
_entity_poly.pdbx_seq_one_letter_code
_entity_poly.pdbx_strand_id
1 'polypeptide(L)'
;MRIMVVVALVIGVPTMWAFAQQSQPAMPDMMKMHQQMMAEMKAGGEKLDALVAHMNGAGGAAKVDAVAAVVTELVRQQKAMHQHMDQMHAQMMGRGMAGSRGMMMGRP
;
A
#
# COMPACT_ATOMS: atom_id res chain seq x y z
N MET A 1 -39.60 -36.37 -1.09
CA MET A 1 -40.91 -35.73 -0.78
C MET A 1 -41.10 -35.64 0.71
N ARG A 2 -40.78 -34.50 1.34
CA ARG A 2 -41.12 -34.23 2.74
C ARG A 2 -41.42 -32.73 2.93
N ILE A 3 -42.72 -32.45 2.85
CA ILE A 3 -43.51 -31.55 3.69
C ILE A 3 -43.01 -30.10 3.79
N MET A 4 -43.71 -29.30 2.99
CA MET A 4 -43.83 -27.87 3.07
C MET A 4 -44.54 -27.41 4.35
N VAL A 5 -44.04 -26.29 4.88
CA VAL A 5 -44.78 -25.13 5.38
C VAL A 5 -45.56 -25.34 6.69
N VAL A 6 -44.98 -24.80 7.76
CA VAL A 6 -45.72 -24.35 8.94
C VAL A 6 -45.19 -22.97 9.35
N VAL A 7 -46.12 -22.12 9.79
CA VAL A 7 -45.93 -20.91 10.62
C VAL A 7 -45.71 -19.63 9.81
N ALA A 8 -46.79 -18.98 9.38
CA ALA A 8 -47.62 -18.02 10.14
C ALA A 8 -47.04 -16.60 10.13
N LEU A 9 -47.65 -15.82 9.23
CA LEU A 9 -47.90 -14.38 9.24
C LEU A 9 -47.68 -13.69 10.60
N VAL A 10 -46.61 -12.90 10.71
CA VAL A 10 -46.57 -11.73 11.60
C VAL A 10 -46.23 -10.53 10.73
N ILE A 11 -47.28 -9.77 10.41
CA ILE A 11 -47.17 -8.44 9.81
C ILE A 11 -46.66 -7.52 10.91
N GLY A 12 -45.43 -7.05 10.74
CA GLY A 12 -44.80 -6.05 11.59
C GLY A 12 -43.63 -5.43 10.83
N VAL A 13 -43.94 -4.52 9.91
CA VAL A 13 -42.91 -3.69 9.28
C VAL A 13 -42.51 -2.62 10.30
N PRO A 14 -41.21 -2.50 10.59
CA PRO A 14 -40.61 -1.19 10.50
C PRO A 14 -39.39 -1.25 9.57
N THR A 15 -39.50 -0.48 8.48
CA THR A 15 -38.50 0.46 7.99
C THR A 15 -37.07 -0.01 7.72
N MET A 16 -36.64 0.32 6.49
CA MET A 16 -35.26 0.46 6.02
C MET A 16 -34.55 -0.88 5.81
N TRP A 17 -34.72 -1.50 4.65
CA TRP A 17 -33.78 -1.31 3.54
C TRP A 17 -32.34 -1.34 4.06
N ALA A 18 -31.74 -2.52 3.91
CA ALA A 18 -30.32 -2.74 3.93
C ALA A 18 -29.63 -1.73 2.99
N PHE A 19 -29.28 -0.56 3.52
CA PHE A 19 -28.38 0.36 2.86
C PHE A 19 -26.96 0.02 3.31
N ALA A 20 -26.25 -0.62 2.39
CA ALA A 20 -24.82 -0.59 2.23
C ALA A 20 -24.02 -0.72 3.53
N GLN A 21 -23.58 -1.95 3.80
CA GLN A 21 -22.31 -2.16 4.47
C GLN A 21 -21.22 -1.50 3.61
N GLN A 22 -21.01 -0.20 3.81
CA GLN A 22 -19.85 0.52 3.29
C GLN A 22 -18.65 -0.16 3.93
N SER A 23 -18.03 -1.06 3.17
CA SER A 23 -16.77 -1.68 3.50
C SER A 23 -15.74 -0.56 3.65
N GLN A 24 -15.55 -0.10 4.89
CA GLN A 24 -14.36 0.68 5.24
C GLN A 24 -13.17 -0.21 4.86
N PRO A 25 -12.22 0.27 4.02
CA PRO A 25 -11.03 -0.51 3.74
C PRO A 25 -10.35 -0.82 5.08
N ALA A 26 -10.04 -2.09 5.32
CA ALA A 26 -9.62 -2.57 6.63
C ALA A 26 -8.35 -1.82 7.10
N MET A 27 -8.51 -0.93 8.08
CA MET A 27 -7.43 -0.28 8.84
C MET A 27 -6.22 -1.18 9.15
N PRO A 28 -6.37 -2.47 9.54
CA PRO A 28 -5.22 -3.35 9.79
C PRO A 28 -4.29 -3.56 8.58
N ASP A 29 -4.80 -3.59 7.35
CA ASP A 29 -3.96 -3.80 6.17
C ASP A 29 -3.09 -2.57 5.88
N MET A 30 -3.61 -1.37 6.10
CA MET A 30 -2.85 -0.13 5.96
C MET A 30 -1.74 0.00 7.02
N MET A 31 -2.02 -0.41 8.27
CA MET A 31 -1.02 -0.42 9.34
C MET A 31 0.11 -1.40 9.07
N LYS A 32 -0.21 -2.59 8.54
CA LYS A 32 0.80 -3.60 8.17
C LYS A 32 1.69 -3.10 7.04
N MET A 33 1.12 -2.50 5.99
CA MET A 33 1.87 -1.90 4.88
C MET A 33 2.81 -0.79 5.37
N HIS A 34 2.34 0.07 6.28
CA HIS A 34 3.16 1.14 6.86
C HIS A 34 4.34 0.60 7.67
N GLN A 35 4.13 -0.43 8.50
CA GLN A 35 5.21 -1.05 9.27
C GLN A 35 6.26 -1.72 8.36
N GLN A 36 5.83 -2.40 7.30
CA GLN A 36 6.73 -3.00 6.32
C GLN A 36 7.59 -1.94 5.64
N MET A 37 6.98 -0.84 5.18
CA MET A 37 7.70 0.28 4.58
C MET A 37 8.74 0.89 5.53
N MET A 38 8.38 1.09 6.80
CA MET A 38 9.32 1.61 7.81
C MET A 38 10.50 0.66 8.04
N ALA A 39 10.24 -0.65 8.11
CA ALA A 39 11.28 -1.66 8.26
C ALA A 39 12.22 -1.69 7.05
N GLU A 40 11.67 -1.61 5.84
CA GLU A 40 12.45 -1.55 4.60
C GLU A 40 13.30 -0.29 4.50
N MET A 41 12.76 0.88 4.86
CA MET A 41 13.52 2.14 4.91
C MET A 41 14.67 2.06 5.92
N LYS A 42 14.40 1.53 7.12
CA LYS A 42 15.42 1.37 8.15
C LYS A 42 16.53 0.43 7.71
N ALA A 43 16.18 -0.74 7.18
CA ALA A 43 17.16 -1.71 6.69
C ALA A 43 18.00 -1.16 5.53
N GLY A 44 17.38 -0.36 4.64
CA GLY A 44 18.09 0.37 3.60
C GLY A 44 19.10 1.37 4.16
N GLY A 45 18.71 2.15 5.17
CA GLY A 45 19.59 3.09 5.87
C GLY A 45 20.78 2.41 6.52
N GLU A 46 20.54 1.36 7.31
CA GLU A 46 21.60 0.59 7.99
C GLU A 46 22.61 0.00 6.99
N LYS A 47 22.14 -0.50 5.84
CA LYS A 47 23.01 -0.99 4.78
C LYS A 47 23.89 0.12 4.19
N LEU A 48 23.30 1.28 3.94
CA LEU A 48 24.02 2.43 3.39
C LEU A 48 25.08 2.94 4.38
N ASP A 49 24.75 3.00 5.67
CA ASP A 49 25.69 3.39 6.73
C ASP A 49 26.89 2.43 6.80
N ALA A 50 26.64 1.13 6.69
CA ALA A 50 27.70 0.13 6.66
C ALA A 50 28.63 0.30 5.43
N LEU A 51 28.05 0.58 4.26
CA LEU A 51 28.82 0.83 3.03
C LEU A 51 29.67 2.11 3.15
N VAL A 52 29.11 3.17 3.75
CA VAL A 52 29.84 4.43 3.98
C VAL A 52 30.96 4.23 4.99
N ALA A 53 30.72 3.48 6.07
CA ALA A 53 31.76 3.14 7.04
C ALA A 53 32.90 2.36 6.38
N HIS A 54 32.58 1.37 5.54
CA HIS A 54 33.57 0.62 4.76
C HIS A 54 34.36 1.54 3.79
N MET A 55 33.67 2.41 3.05
CA MET A 55 34.30 3.39 2.16
C MET A 55 35.24 4.36 2.89
N ASN A 56 34.88 4.77 4.10
CA ASN A 56 35.69 5.64 4.92
C ASN A 56 36.94 4.95 5.47
N GLY A 57 36.86 3.65 5.77
CA GLY A 57 38.00 2.83 6.17
C GLY A 57 38.90 2.38 5.01
N ALA A 58 38.40 2.42 3.77
CA ALA A 58 39.16 2.00 2.59
C ALA A 58 40.19 3.05 2.14
N GLY A 59 41.30 2.58 1.56
CA GLY A 59 42.37 3.40 0.99
C GLY A 59 42.81 2.91 -0.38
N GLY A 60 43.55 3.75 -1.11
CA GLY A 60 44.06 3.42 -2.44
C GLY A 60 42.97 2.97 -3.42
N ALA A 61 43.27 1.93 -4.22
CA ALA A 61 42.34 1.39 -5.21
C ALA A 61 41.03 0.86 -4.59
N ALA A 62 41.09 0.27 -3.38
CA ALA A 62 39.91 -0.28 -2.71
C ALA A 62 38.86 0.80 -2.38
N LYS A 63 39.26 2.08 -2.28
CA LYS A 63 38.31 3.18 -2.06
C LYS A 63 37.43 3.42 -3.27
N VAL A 64 37.91 3.17 -4.49
CA VAL A 64 37.13 3.31 -5.72
C VAL A 64 36.00 2.28 -5.75
N ASP A 65 36.30 1.03 -5.44
CA ASP A 65 35.29 -0.04 -5.36
C ASP A 65 34.27 0.24 -4.25
N ALA A 66 34.72 0.74 -3.10
CA ALA A 66 33.82 1.10 -2.01
C ALA A 66 32.90 2.28 -2.37
N VAL A 67 33.40 3.30 -3.09
CA VAL A 67 32.56 4.39 -3.62
C VAL A 67 31.54 3.84 -4.63
N ALA A 68 31.96 2.96 -5.54
CA ALA A 68 31.05 2.34 -6.50
C ALA A 68 29.94 1.54 -5.80
N ALA A 69 30.26 0.84 -4.71
CA ALA A 69 29.28 0.12 -3.91
C ALA A 69 28.26 1.07 -3.25
N VAL A 70 28.71 2.17 -2.66
CA VAL A 70 27.82 3.20 -2.07
C VAL A 70 26.89 3.79 -3.13
N VAL A 71 27.43 4.21 -4.29
CA VAL A 71 26.63 4.81 -5.36
C VAL A 71 25.62 3.80 -5.92
N THR A 72 26.02 2.54 -6.09
CA THR A 72 25.13 1.47 -6.55
C THR A 72 23.94 1.29 -5.60
N GLU A 73 24.18 1.29 -4.29
CA GLU A 73 23.11 1.17 -3.31
C GLU A 73 22.20 2.41 -3.29
N LEU A 74 22.75 3.63 -3.39
CA LEU A 74 21.96 4.86 -3.49
C LEU A 74 21.03 4.84 -4.70
N VAL A 75 21.54 4.46 -5.88
CA VAL A 75 20.72 4.35 -7.09
C VAL A 75 19.66 3.27 -6.94
N ARG A 76 19.98 2.13 -6.31
CA ARG A 76 19.01 1.08 -6.02
C ARG A 76 17.88 1.58 -5.13
N GLN A 77 18.20 2.30 -4.05
CA GLN A 77 17.23 2.86 -3.11
C GLN A 77 16.35 3.92 -3.79
N GLN A 78 16.95 4.82 -4.57
CA GLN A 78 16.22 5.84 -5.32
C GLN A 78 15.20 5.20 -6.28
N LYS A 79 15.61 4.17 -7.03
CA LYS A 79 14.73 3.44 -7.95
C LYS A 79 13.59 2.74 -7.21
N ALA A 80 13.89 2.08 -6.10
CA ALA A 80 12.86 1.40 -5.30
C ALA A 80 11.82 2.39 -4.76
N MET A 81 12.26 3.55 -4.27
CA MET A 81 11.36 4.60 -3.79
C MET A 81 10.50 5.16 -4.92
N HIS A 82 11.08 5.42 -6.09
CA HIS A 82 10.33 5.91 -7.25
C HIS A 82 9.27 4.91 -7.70
N GLN A 83 9.64 3.63 -7.85
CA GLN A 83 8.70 2.57 -8.21
C GLN A 83 7.56 2.44 -7.20
N HIS A 84 7.86 2.58 -5.91
CA HIS A 84 6.84 2.52 -4.88
C HIS A 84 5.88 3.72 -4.96
N MET A 85 6.40 4.92 -5.20
CA MET A 85 5.58 6.12 -5.41
C MET A 85 4.68 5.98 -6.64
N ASP A 86 5.20 5.45 -7.76
CA ASP A 86 4.43 5.21 -8.98
C ASP A 86 3.29 4.21 -8.73
N GLN A 87 3.56 3.13 -8.00
CA GLN A 87 2.55 2.14 -7.64
C GLN A 87 1.45 2.73 -6.76
N MET A 88 1.82 3.50 -5.73
CA MET A 88 0.85 4.19 -4.88
C MET A 88 0.03 5.21 -5.68
N HIS A 89 0.68 5.97 -6.57
CA HIS A 89 0.01 6.95 -7.42
C HIS A 89 -0.99 6.27 -8.37
N ALA A 90 -0.61 5.16 -8.99
CA ALA A 90 -1.49 4.37 -9.86
C ALA A 90 -2.69 3.79 -9.10
N GLN A 91 -2.48 3.28 -7.88
CA GLN A 91 -3.58 2.80 -7.03
C GLN A 91 -4.55 3.92 -6.66
N MET A 92 -4.04 5.11 -6.32
CA MET A 92 -4.87 6.28 -5.97
C MET A 92 -5.66 6.79 -7.19
N MET A 93 -5.04 6.91 -8.36
CA MET A 93 -5.69 7.28 -9.63
C MET A 93 -6.78 6.26 -10.03
N GLY A 94 -6.47 4.97 -9.97
CA GLY A 94 -7.42 3.90 -10.30
C GLY A 94 -8.66 3.90 -9.40
N ARG A 95 -8.51 4.28 -8.13
CA ARG A 95 -9.62 4.41 -7.18
C ARG A 95 -10.41 5.72 -7.35
N GLY A 96 -9.74 6.82 -7.66
CA GLY A 96 -10.36 8.13 -7.90
C GLY A 96 -11.22 8.20 -9.15
N MET A 97 -10.84 7.49 -10.22
CA MET A 97 -11.59 7.48 -11.48
C MET A 97 -12.86 6.62 -11.42
N ALA A 98 -12.91 5.61 -10.55
CA ALA A 98 -14.12 4.85 -10.25
C ALA A 98 -15.13 5.67 -9.41
N GLY A 99 -14.67 6.54 -8.51
CA GLY A 99 -15.52 7.43 -7.71
C GLY A 99 -16.15 8.57 -8.52
N SER A 100 -15.39 9.21 -9.42
CA SER A 100 -15.89 10.35 -10.22
C SER A 100 -16.83 9.95 -11.36
N ARG A 101 -16.72 8.72 -11.90
CA ARG A 101 -17.63 8.24 -12.96
C ARG A 101 -19.05 7.95 -12.46
N GLY A 102 -19.22 7.65 -11.17
CA GLY A 102 -20.54 7.51 -10.54
C GLY A 102 -21.27 8.83 -10.30
N MET A 103 -20.56 9.95 -10.17
CA MET A 103 -21.14 11.27 -9.91
C MET A 103 -21.49 12.09 -11.17
N MET A 104 -20.96 11.71 -12.34
CA MET A 104 -21.27 12.39 -13.62
C MET A 104 -22.45 11.78 -14.40
N MET A 105 -22.92 10.58 -14.05
CA MET A 105 -24.13 9.98 -14.65
C MET A 105 -25.44 10.37 -13.92
N GLY A 106 -25.38 11.31 -12.97
CA GLY A 106 -26.51 11.74 -12.14
C GLY A 106 -26.90 13.21 -12.31
N ARG A 107 -26.61 13.86 -13.44
CA ARG A 107 -27.11 15.22 -13.73
C ARG A 107 -28.06 15.17 -14.93
N PRO A 108 -29.37 15.47 -14.74
CA PRO A 108 -30.29 15.72 -15.85
C PRO A 108 -29.94 17.01 -16.58
#